data_AF-A0A357IW98-F1
#
_entry.id   AF-A0A357IW98-F1
#
_cell.length_a   1.000
_cell.length_b   1.000
_cell.length_c   1.000
_cell.angle_alpha   90.00
_cell.angle_beta   90.00
_cell.angle_gamma   90.00
#
_symmetry.space_group_name_H-M   'P 1'
#
loop_
_entity.id
_entity.type
_entity.pdbx_description
1 polymer ?
#
loop_
_entity_poly.entity_id
_entity_poly.type
_entity_poly.pdbx_seq_one_letter_code
_entity_poly.pdbx_strand_id
1 'polypeptide(L)'
;MMSVDVKKLLNAGVHFGHLTRKRHPNMVPYIFMEKDGTHILDLNQTINKLNESSSALKQIAKSGKKILFVATKKQAKEILAETAKSLNMPYITE
;
A
#
# COMPACT_ATOMS: atom_id res chain seq x y z
N MET A 1 10.86 14.31 5.56
CA MET A 1 9.85 13.23 5.70
C MET A 1 8.74 13.56 4.74
N MET A 2 8.32 12.63 3.89
CA MET A 2 7.15 12.84 3.05
C MET A 2 5.93 12.63 3.93
N SER A 3 5.24 13.70 4.34
CA SER A 3 3.95 13.55 5.02
C SER A 3 2.90 13.19 3.99
N VAL A 4 2.40 11.96 4.06
CA VAL A 4 1.25 11.56 3.26
C VAL A 4 0.00 12.11 3.97
N ASP A 5 -0.69 13.05 3.32
CA ASP A 5 -1.93 13.64 3.82
C ASP A 5 -3.13 12.71 3.54
N VAL A 6 -4.04 12.57 4.51
CA VAL A 6 -5.32 11.86 4.37
C VAL A 6 -6.07 12.36 3.14
N LYS A 7 -6.07 13.68 2.90
CA LYS A 7 -6.78 14.27 1.74
C LYS A 7 -6.26 13.73 0.42
N LYS A 8 -4.94 13.54 0.30
CA LYS A 8 -4.33 13.00 -0.92
C LYS A 8 -4.75 11.55 -1.17
N LEU A 9 -4.79 10.74 -0.11
CA LEU A 9 -5.24 9.34 -0.19
C LEU A 9 -6.74 9.24 -0.50
N LEU A 10 -7.54 10.12 0.10
CA LEU A 10 -8.98 10.20 -0.16
C LEU A 10 -9.26 10.52 -1.63
N ASN A 11 -8.60 11.55 -2.18
CA ASN A 11 -8.75 11.94 -3.58
C ASN A 11 -8.24 10.87 -4.57
N ALA A 12 -7.23 10.10 -4.18
CA ALA A 12 -6.71 8.99 -4.97
C ALA A 12 -7.60 7.72 -4.91
N GLY A 13 -8.64 7.71 -4.07
CA GLY A 13 -9.57 6.58 -3.98
C GLY A 13 -9.00 5.32 -3.31
N VAL A 14 -7.89 5.43 -2.56
CA VAL A 14 -7.25 4.23 -1.98
C VAL A 14 -7.99 3.63 -0.77
N HIS A 15 -9.04 4.32 -0.29
CA HIS A 15 -9.87 3.87 0.83
C HIS A 15 -10.89 2.79 0.43
N PHE A 16 -11.09 2.55 -0.87
CA PHE A 16 -12.02 1.52 -1.33
C PHE A 16 -11.40 0.12 -1.17
N GLY A 17 -12.05 -0.69 -0.33
CA GLY A 17 -11.74 -2.10 -0.17
C GLY A 17 -12.50 -2.98 -1.17
N HIS A 18 -12.69 -4.25 -0.80
CA HIS A 18 -13.46 -5.20 -1.58
C HIS A 18 -14.94 -5.24 -1.12
N LEU A 19 -15.75 -6.01 -1.86
CA LEU A 19 -17.12 -6.34 -1.46
C LEU A 19 -17.15 -7.03 -0.09
N THR A 20 -18.20 -6.78 0.70
CA THR A 20 -18.38 -7.29 2.06
C THR A 20 -18.27 -8.82 2.17
N ARG A 21 -18.79 -9.53 1.17
CA ARG A 21 -18.71 -11.00 1.06
C ARG A 21 -17.30 -11.57 0.85
N LYS A 22 -16.33 -10.76 0.41
CA LYS A 22 -14.94 -11.18 0.15
C LYS A 22 -13.98 -10.81 1.29
N ARG A 23 -14.52 -10.42 2.45
CA ARG A 23 -13.74 -9.96 3.60
C ARG A 23 -12.97 -11.10 4.25
N HIS A 24 -11.73 -10.81 4.63
CA HIS A 24 -10.97 -11.65 5.55
C HIS A 24 -11.24 -11.24 7.02
N PRO A 25 -11.48 -12.17 7.97
CA PRO A 25 -11.80 -11.86 9.38
C PRO A 25 -10.81 -10.88 10.03
N ASN A 26 -9.51 -11.07 9.83
CA ASN A 26 -8.46 -10.21 10.40
C ASN A 26 -8.46 -8.76 9.89
N MET A 27 -9.28 -8.43 8.88
CA MET A 27 -9.41 -7.06 8.38
C MET A 27 -10.40 -6.20 9.17
N VAL A 28 -11.19 -6.76 10.11
CA VAL A 28 -12.15 -5.96 10.91
C VAL A 28 -11.53 -4.69 11.49
N PRO A 29 -10.34 -4.73 12.14
CA PRO A 29 -9.79 -3.55 12.79
C PRO A 29 -9.45 -2.40 11.83
N TYR A 30 -9.25 -2.69 10.54
CA TYR A 30 -8.83 -1.72 9.52
C TYR A 30 -10.00 -1.17 8.69
N ILE A 31 -11.21 -1.70 8.88
CA ILE A 31 -12.42 -1.27 8.16
C ILE A 31 -13.08 -0.16 8.98
N PHE A 32 -13.23 1.00 8.36
CA PHE A 32 -13.91 2.15 8.95
C PHE A 32 -15.44 1.96 8.93
N MET A 33 -15.98 1.61 7.76
CA MET A 33 -17.41 1.36 7.58
C MET A 33 -17.69 0.55 6.31
N GLU A 34 -18.94 0.19 6.11
CA GLU A 34 -19.44 -0.39 4.86
C GLU A 34 -20.39 0.60 4.18
N LYS A 35 -20.25 0.75 2.86
CA LYS A 35 -21.11 1.59 2.05
C LYS A 35 -21.40 0.88 0.73
N ASP A 36 -22.66 0.75 0.36
CA ASP A 36 -23.11 0.13 -0.90
C ASP A 36 -22.48 -1.26 -1.14
N GLY A 37 -22.35 -2.06 -0.08
CA GLY A 37 -21.76 -3.41 -0.15
C GLY A 37 -20.24 -3.46 -0.34
N THR A 38 -19.54 -2.33 -0.22
CA THR A 38 -18.07 -2.22 -0.29
C THR A 38 -17.51 -1.75 1.05
N HIS A 39 -16.36 -2.31 1.45
CA HIS A 39 -15.64 -1.83 2.63
C HIS A 39 -14.93 -0.51 2.35
N ILE A 40 -15.01 0.41 3.31
CA ILE A 40 -14.20 1.63 3.37
C ILE A 40 -13.11 1.41 4.43
N LEU A 41 -11.86 1.57 4.05
CA LEU A 41 -10.69 1.42 4.91
C LEU A 41 -10.41 2.70 5.68
N ASP A 42 -9.92 2.55 6.91
CA ASP A 42 -9.49 3.67 7.75
C ASP A 42 -8.16 4.26 7.25
N LEU A 43 -8.23 5.46 6.70
CA LEU A 43 -7.05 6.18 6.17
C LEU A 43 -6.11 6.67 7.29
N ASN A 44 -6.60 6.93 8.51
CA ASN A 44 -5.74 7.34 9.61
C ASN A 44 -4.84 6.18 10.04
N GLN A 45 -5.41 4.98 10.16
CA GLN A 45 -4.64 3.76 10.41
C GLN A 45 -3.66 3.47 9.27
N THR A 46 -4.10 3.68 8.02
CA THR A 46 -3.24 3.51 6.83
C THR A 46 -2.01 4.41 6.90
N ILE A 47 -2.15 5.68 7.27
CA ILE A 47 -1.03 6.62 7.39
C ILE A 47 -0.06 6.19 8.50
N ASN A 48 -0.58 5.79 9.66
CA ASN A 48 0.26 5.32 10.76
C ASN A 48 1.10 4.11 10.34
N LYS A 49 0.47 3.12 9.69
CA LYS A 49 1.16 1.92 9.19
C LYS A 49 2.11 2.21 8.03
N LEU A 50 1.80 3.18 7.18
CA LEU A 50 2.69 3.62 6.11
C LEU A 50 3.95 4.27 6.68
N ASN A 51 3.83 5.09 7.72
CA ASN A 51 4.97 5.69 8.42
C ASN A 51 5.86 4.65 9.10
N GLU A 52 5.25 3.67 9.77
CA GLU A 52 5.94 2.53 10.38
C GLU A 52 6.72 1.73 9.32
N SER A 53 6.04 1.36 8.23
CA SER A 53 6.63 0.57 7.14
C SER A 53 7.75 1.33 6.42
N SER A 54 7.58 2.63 6.17
CA SER A 54 8.60 3.48 5.54
C SER A 54 9.85 3.58 6.42
N SER A 55 9.67 3.69 7.74
CA SER A 55 10.78 3.71 8.70
C SER A 55 11.55 2.38 8.71
N ALA A 56 10.85 1.24 8.69
CA ALA A 56 11.47 -0.08 8.57
C ALA A 56 12.23 -0.26 7.25
N LEU A 57 11.62 0.10 6.12
CA LEU A 57 12.28 0.04 4.81
C LEU A 57 13.52 0.91 4.75
N LYS A 58 13.49 2.10 5.37
CA LYS A 58 14.66 2.99 5.47
C LYS A 58 15.80 2.33 6.24
N GLN A 59 15.51 1.60 7.32
CA GLN A 59 16.53 0.85 8.07
C GLN A 59 17.11 -0.31 7.24
N ILE A 60 16.26 -1.05 6.54
CA ILE A 60 16.69 -2.16 5.66
C ILE A 60 17.60 -1.63 4.54
N ALA A 61 17.19 -0.55 3.86
CA ALA A 61 17.99 0.08 2.82
C ALA A 61 19.34 0.59 3.34
N LYS A 62 19.37 1.19 4.55
CA LYS A 62 20.62 1.62 5.20
C LYS A 62 21.58 0.47 5.50
N SER A 63 21.06 -0.73 5.77
CA SER A 63 21.88 -1.92 6.01
C SER A 63 22.47 -2.55 4.73
N GLY A 64 22.24 -1.94 3.55
CA GLY A 64 22.74 -2.45 2.27
C GLY A 64 21.98 -3.65 1.72
N LYS A 65 20.89 -4.07 2.38
CA LYS A 65 20.04 -5.16 1.92
C LYS A 65 19.20 -4.74 0.71
N LYS A 66 18.94 -5.69 -0.18
CA LYS A 66 18.07 -5.50 -1.35
C LYS A 66 16.60 -5.68 -0.97
N ILE A 67 15.73 -4.86 -1.56
CA ILE A 67 14.28 -4.93 -1.40
C ILE A 67 13.70 -5.45 -2.72
N LEU A 68 12.96 -6.55 -2.67
CA LEU A 68 12.30 -7.13 -3.83
C LEU A 68 10.92 -6.51 -4.01
N PHE A 69 10.67 -5.94 -5.19
CA PHE A 69 9.36 -5.41 -5.57
C PHE A 69 8.57 -6.46 -6.36
N VAL A 70 7.30 -6.70 -6.03
CA VAL A 70 6.49 -7.76 -6.68
C VAL A 70 5.13 -7.21 -7.07
N ALA A 71 4.72 -7.39 -8.33
CA ALA A 71 3.37 -7.08 -8.79
C ALA A 71 2.92 -7.99 -9.94
N THR A 72 1.83 -8.74 -9.73
CA THR A 72 1.25 -9.60 -10.78
C THR A 72 0.06 -8.93 -11.49
N LYS A 73 -0.54 -7.91 -10.86
CA LYS A 73 -1.71 -7.19 -11.41
C LYS A 73 -1.31 -6.26 -12.55
N LYS A 74 -2.03 -6.33 -13.67
CA LYS A 74 -1.77 -5.52 -14.88
C LYS A 74 -1.61 -4.01 -14.58
N GLN A 75 -2.43 -3.46 -13.69
CA GLN A 75 -2.39 -2.03 -13.32
C GLN A 75 -1.13 -1.62 -12.57
N ALA A 76 -0.40 -2.57 -11.97
CA ALA A 76 0.76 -2.31 -11.13
C ALA A 76 2.09 -2.69 -11.80
N LYS A 77 2.08 -3.48 -12.88
CA LYS A 77 3.30 -4.02 -13.51
C LYS A 77 4.25 -2.93 -13.99
N GLU A 78 3.76 -2.01 -14.83
CA GLU A 78 4.58 -0.94 -15.42
C GLU A 78 5.09 0.02 -14.34
N ILE A 79 4.19 0.50 -13.47
CA ILE A 79 4.51 1.44 -12.38
C ILE A 79 5.61 0.86 -11.46
N LEU A 80 5.47 -0.41 -11.07
CA LEU A 80 6.42 -1.06 -10.18
C LEU A 80 7.76 -1.33 -10.88
N ALA A 81 7.75 -1.75 -12.14
CA ALA A 81 8.97 -1.99 -12.92
C ALA A 81 9.78 -0.71 -13.12
N GLU A 82 9.14 0.40 -13.50
CA GLU A 82 9.80 1.70 -13.67
C GLU A 82 10.41 2.19 -12.34
N THR A 83 9.64 2.11 -11.26
CA THR A 83 10.10 2.52 -9.93
C THR A 83 11.29 1.68 -9.49
N ALA A 84 11.22 0.35 -9.57
CA ALA A 84 12.31 -0.53 -9.16
C ALA A 84 13.58 -0.35 -10.00
N LYS A 85 13.44 -0.14 -11.32
CA LYS A 85 14.56 0.18 -12.22
C LYS A 85 15.25 1.48 -11.82
N SER A 86 14.49 2.55 -11.56
CA SER A 86 15.06 3.83 -11.13
C SER A 86 15.83 3.74 -9.81
N LEU A 87 15.44 2.80 -8.94
CA LEU A 87 16.07 2.56 -7.64
C LEU A 87 17.20 1.51 -7.68
N ASN A 88 17.45 0.89 -8.84
CA ASN A 88 18.37 -0.23 -9.02
C ASN A 88 18.11 -1.39 -8.01
N MET A 89 16.82 -1.73 -7.85
CA MET A 89 16.33 -2.79 -6.98
C MET A 89 15.71 -3.94 -7.78
N PRO A 90 15.79 -5.19 -7.29
CA PRO A 90 15.19 -6.34 -7.97
C PRO A 90 13.66 -6.25 -7.98
N TYR A 91 13.04 -6.73 -9.06
CA TYR A 91 11.57 -6.77 -9.18
C TYR A 91 11.06 -7.97 -9.99
N ILE A 92 9.81 -8.38 -9.73
CA ILE A 92 9.06 -9.42 -10.45
C ILE A 92 7.70 -8.85 -10.86
N THR A 93 7.37 -8.93 -12.15
CA THR A 93 6.12 -8.36 -12.72
C THR A 93 5.29 -9.33 -13.57
N GLU A 94 5.44 -10.64 -13.33
CA GLU A 94 4.70 -11.68 -14.06
C GLU A 94 3.28 -11.90 -13.54
#